data_AF-A0A1A9KCH3-F1
#
_entry.id   AF-A0A1A9KCH3-F1
#
_cell.length_a   1.000
_cell.length_b   1.000
_cell.length_c   1.000
_cell.angle_alpha   90.00
_cell.angle_beta   90.00
_cell.angle_gamma   90.00
#
_symmetry.space_group_name_H-M   'P 1'
#
loop_
_entity.id
_entity.type
_entity.pdbx_description
1 polymer ?
#
loop_
_entity_poly.entity_id
_entity_poly.type
_entity_poly.pdbx_seq_one_letter_code
_entity_poly.pdbx_strand_id
1 'polypeptide(L)'
;MGQTDPTALLEEVPQQLLHDVQRQLARILGAHFTATLAGSGGRTGASHYHLAIRHAPSGLSVEHQGTVAPPFIEELFALAWRMKAMLESAELQRLDKPGPVRRLAWISELVCPAELQKVAASLYPSARVLLPRG
;
A
#
# COMPACT_ATOMS: atom_id res chain seq x y z
N MET A 1 1.34 40.73 -14.59
CA MET A 1 1.40 40.16 -13.23
C MET A 1 0.08 39.47 -12.96
N GLY A 2 0.13 38.21 -12.58
CA GLY A 2 -1.00 37.31 -12.44
C GLY A 2 -0.46 35.89 -12.41
N GLN A 3 0.51 35.68 -11.53
CA GLN A 3 1.14 34.39 -11.29
C GLN A 3 0.07 33.53 -10.64
N THR A 4 -0.39 32.51 -11.35
CA THR A 4 -1.13 31.43 -10.74
C THR A 4 -0.20 30.78 -9.73
N ASP A 5 -0.59 30.76 -8.46
CA ASP A 5 -0.03 29.87 -7.45
C ASP A 5 -0.77 28.52 -7.54
N PRO A 6 -0.32 27.52 -8.31
CA PRO A 6 -0.90 26.18 -8.26
C PRO A 6 -0.37 25.38 -7.05
N THR A 7 0.54 25.94 -6.26
CA THR A 7 1.16 25.24 -5.13
C THR A 7 0.37 25.50 -3.86
N ALA A 8 -0.90 25.09 -3.85
CA ALA A 8 -1.48 24.59 -2.61
C ALA A 8 -0.49 23.52 -2.10
N LEU A 9 0.18 23.82 -0.99
CA LEU A 9 1.24 23.04 -0.37
C LEU A 9 0.97 21.53 -0.56
N LEU A 10 1.65 20.90 -1.53
CA LEU A 10 1.67 19.45 -1.61
C LEU A 10 2.23 19.00 -0.26
N GLU A 11 1.42 18.29 0.53
CA GLU A 11 1.86 17.72 1.79
C GLU A 11 2.98 16.74 1.49
N GLU A 12 4.22 17.23 1.62
CA GLU A 12 5.39 16.38 1.50
C GLU A 12 5.49 15.53 2.76
N VAL A 13 5.48 14.21 2.58
CA VAL A 13 5.80 13.30 3.69
C VAL A 13 7.30 13.12 3.80
N PRO A 14 7.85 13.05 5.03
CA PRO A 14 9.25 12.72 5.22
C PRO A 14 9.59 11.36 4.61
N GLN A 15 10.78 11.24 4.00
CA GLN A 15 11.25 9.95 3.46
C GLN A 15 11.33 8.86 4.54
N GLN A 16 11.57 9.25 5.80
CA GLN A 16 11.56 8.34 6.93
C GLN A 16 10.22 7.63 7.10
N LEU A 17 9.09 8.32 6.85
CA LEU A 17 7.77 7.71 6.90
C LEU A 17 7.64 6.62 5.85
N LEU A 18 8.06 6.87 4.61
CA LEU A 18 8.03 5.86 3.54
C LEU A 18 8.90 4.66 3.88
N HIS A 19 10.05 4.88 4.52
CA HIS A 19 10.89 3.79 5.00
C HIS A 19 10.19 2.94 6.08
N ASP A 20 9.49 3.58 7.03
CA ASP A 20 8.74 2.88 8.08
C ASP A 20 7.53 2.12 7.50
N VAL A 21 6.83 2.70 6.52
CA VAL A 21 5.76 2.04 5.77
C VAL A 21 6.30 0.83 5.01
N GLN A 22 7.44 0.95 4.31
CA GLN A 22 8.07 -0.17 3.61
C GLN A 22 8.43 -1.31 4.55
N ARG A 23 8.99 -0.98 5.72
CA ARG A 23 9.32 -1.97 6.75
C ARG A 23 8.07 -2.70 7.24
N GLN A 24 6.97 -1.98 7.41
CA GLN A 24 5.70 -2.59 7.83
C GLN A 24 5.09 -3.44 6.70
N LEU A 25 5.17 -3.01 5.44
CA LEU A 25 4.77 -3.82 4.27
C LEU A 25 5.52 -5.15 4.24
N ALA A 26 6.84 -5.14 4.46
CA ALA A 26 7.65 -6.35 4.52
C ALA A 26 7.19 -7.31 5.64
N ARG A 27 6.78 -6.79 6.81
CA ARG A 27 6.22 -7.59 7.91
C ARG A 27 4.86 -8.18 7.57
N ILE A 28 3.98 -7.41 6.93
CA ILE A 28 2.66 -7.89 6.49
C ILE A 28 2.83 -9.04 5.51
N LEU A 29 3.67 -8.83 4.48
CA LEU A 29 3.83 -9.74 3.37
C LEU A 29 4.63 -11.00 3.73
N GLY A 30 5.68 -10.89 4.54
CA GLY A 30 6.54 -12.02 4.93
C GLY A 30 7.58 -12.39 3.86
N ALA A 31 8.28 -13.51 4.07
CA ALA A 31 9.54 -13.83 3.38
C ALA A 31 9.42 -14.15 1.88
N HIS A 32 8.25 -14.59 1.41
CA HIS A 32 8.05 -14.94 -0.01
C HIS A 32 7.78 -13.73 -0.91
N PHE A 33 7.73 -12.54 -0.33
CA PHE A 33 7.38 -11.31 -1.00
C PHE A 33 8.52 -10.30 -0.91
N THR A 34 8.63 -9.47 -1.94
CA THR A 34 9.49 -8.28 -1.94
C THR A 34 8.61 -7.07 -2.18
N ALA A 35 8.64 -6.10 -1.27
CA ALA A 35 7.96 -4.83 -1.42
C ALA A 35 8.98 -3.70 -1.54
N THR A 36 8.86 -2.89 -2.59
CA THR A 36 9.66 -1.69 -2.81
C THR A 36 8.73 -0.50 -2.86
N LEU A 37 8.94 0.46 -1.95
CA LEU A 37 8.19 1.70 -1.87
C LEU A 37 9.16 2.86 -2.12
N ALA A 38 9.03 3.48 -3.29
CA ALA A 38 9.77 4.66 -3.66
C ALA A 38 8.90 5.91 -3.48
N GLY A 39 9.49 6.99 -2.98
CA GLY A 39 8.87 8.30 -2.97
C GLY A 39 9.46 9.18 -4.07
N SER A 40 8.61 9.98 -4.72
CA SER A 40 9.03 11.06 -5.60
C SER A 40 8.35 12.35 -5.16
N GLY A 41 9.04 13.49 -5.28
CA GLY A 41 8.53 14.75 -4.73
C GLY A 41 9.61 15.80 -4.57
N GLY A 42 9.23 16.92 -3.95
CA GLY A 42 9.96 18.17 -3.94
C GLY A 42 11.26 18.17 -3.14
N ARG A 43 11.53 19.27 -2.43
CA ARG A 43 12.88 19.54 -1.89
C ARG A 43 13.17 18.85 -0.56
N THR A 44 12.15 18.48 0.20
CA THR A 44 12.29 18.00 1.59
C THR A 44 11.61 16.67 1.89
N GLY A 45 10.76 16.17 0.99
CA GLY A 45 10.06 14.90 1.15
C GLY A 45 9.46 14.39 -0.16
N ALA A 46 8.58 13.40 -0.04
CA ALA A 46 7.85 12.82 -1.16
C ALA A 46 6.45 13.43 -1.22
N SER A 47 5.96 13.75 -2.42
CA SER A 47 4.56 14.14 -2.69
C SER A 47 3.79 13.03 -3.40
N HIS A 48 4.50 12.08 -4.00
CA HIS A 48 3.99 10.90 -4.67
C HIS A 48 4.75 9.67 -4.22
N TYR A 49 4.11 8.52 -4.37
CA TYR A 49 4.74 7.22 -4.11
C TYR A 49 4.55 6.29 -5.30
N HIS A 50 5.47 5.32 -5.40
CA HIS A 50 5.37 4.17 -6.27
C HIS A 50 5.69 2.92 -5.45
N LEU A 51 4.75 1.99 -5.40
CA LEU A 51 4.83 0.70 -4.73
C LEU A 51 4.90 -0.42 -5.77
N ALA A 52 5.87 -1.31 -5.62
CA ALA A 52 5.91 -2.59 -6.32
C ALA A 52 5.97 -3.72 -5.29
N ILE A 53 5.07 -4.70 -5.41
CA ILE A 53 5.08 -5.93 -4.61
C ILE A 53 5.25 -7.12 -5.57
N ARG A 54 6.23 -7.99 -5.30
CA ARG A 54 6.47 -9.22 -6.05
C ARG A 54 6.37 -10.43 -5.13
N HIS A 55 5.67 -11.47 -5.57
CA HIS A 55 5.66 -12.79 -4.91
C HIS A 55 6.62 -13.71 -5.66
N ALA A 56 7.71 -14.12 -5.01
CA ALA A 56 8.77 -14.89 -5.66
C ALA A 56 8.31 -16.27 -6.16
N PRO A 57 7.56 -17.08 -5.39
CA PRO A 57 7.15 -18.41 -5.82
C PRO A 57 6.25 -18.43 -7.07
N SER A 58 5.31 -17.49 -7.19
CA SER A 58 4.39 -17.44 -8.34
C SER A 58 4.87 -16.53 -9.47
N GLY A 59 5.92 -15.72 -9.24
CA GLY A 59 6.40 -14.70 -10.17
C GLY A 59 5.45 -13.50 -10.35
N LEU A 60 4.30 -13.48 -9.69
CA LEU A 60 3.29 -12.42 -9.81
C LEU A 60 3.76 -11.12 -9.16
N SER A 61 3.40 -10.00 -9.77
CA SER A 61 3.68 -8.66 -9.26
C SER A 61 2.47 -7.75 -9.34
N VAL A 62 2.39 -6.83 -8.39
CA VAL A 62 1.42 -5.74 -8.35
C VAL A 62 2.18 -4.44 -8.23
N GLU A 63 1.78 -3.45 -9.02
CA GLU A 63 2.30 -2.10 -8.97
C GLU A 63 1.17 -1.13 -8.65
N HIS A 64 1.48 -0.13 -7.83
CA HIS A 64 0.53 0.89 -7.43
C HIS A 64 1.24 2.22 -7.20
N GLN A 65 0.62 3.32 -7.61
CA GLN A 65 1.19 4.65 -7.48
C GLN A 65 0.10 5.64 -7.13
N GLY A 66 0.47 6.72 -6.44
CA GLY A 66 -0.47 7.74 -6.00
C GLY A 66 0.22 8.90 -5.31
N THR A 67 -0.59 9.81 -4.76
CA THR A 67 -0.11 10.90 -3.91
C THR A 67 0.03 10.42 -2.46
N VAL A 68 0.95 11.00 -1.70
CA VAL A 68 1.14 10.69 -0.27
C VAL A 68 0.16 11.47 0.63
N ALA A 69 -1.12 11.44 0.28
CA ALA A 69 -2.19 12.05 1.06
C ALA A 69 -2.99 10.97 1.80
N PRO A 70 -3.57 11.26 2.98
CA PRO A 70 -4.49 10.32 3.62
C PRO A 70 -5.60 9.89 2.64
N PRO A 71 -5.98 8.59 2.60
CA PRO A 71 -5.55 7.48 3.45
C PRO A 71 -4.51 6.54 2.79
N PHE A 72 -3.43 7.08 2.18
CA PHE A 72 -2.52 6.27 1.36
C PHE A 72 -1.90 5.06 2.10
N ILE A 73 -1.53 5.19 3.38
CA ILE A 73 -0.89 4.08 4.11
C ILE A 73 -1.88 2.93 4.32
N GLU A 74 -3.12 3.26 4.66
CA GLU A 74 -4.21 2.29 4.81
C GLU A 74 -4.46 1.54 3.51
N GLU A 75 -4.46 2.25 2.38
CA GLU A 75 -4.62 1.68 1.04
C GLU A 75 -3.47 0.73 0.69
N LEU A 76 -2.22 1.13 0.95
CA LEU A 76 -1.06 0.27 0.71
C LEU A 76 -1.08 -0.99 1.56
N PHE A 77 -1.43 -0.88 2.84
CA PHE A 77 -1.53 -2.03 3.75
C PHE A 77 -2.66 -2.96 3.36
N ALA A 78 -3.81 -2.41 2.96
CA ALA A 78 -4.91 -3.20 2.44
C ALA A 78 -4.50 -3.95 1.17
N LEU A 79 -3.86 -3.28 0.20
CA LEU A 79 -3.39 -3.92 -1.02
C LEU A 79 -2.43 -5.07 -0.74
N ALA A 80 -1.43 -4.85 0.11
CA ALA A 80 -0.45 -5.85 0.50
C ALA A 80 -1.11 -7.06 1.19
N TRP A 81 -2.01 -6.81 2.14
CA TRP A 81 -2.76 -7.86 2.82
C TRP A 81 -3.61 -8.68 1.85
N ARG A 82 -4.37 -8.02 0.99
CA ARG A 82 -5.26 -8.67 0.01
C ARG A 82 -4.47 -9.53 -0.97
N MET A 83 -3.33 -9.03 -1.46
CA MET A 83 -2.43 -9.79 -2.33
C MET A 83 -1.90 -11.04 -1.62
N LYS A 84 -1.42 -10.89 -0.39
CA LYS A 84 -0.94 -12.03 0.42
C LYS A 84 -2.04 -13.06 0.65
N ALA A 85 -3.20 -12.63 1.17
CA ALA A 85 -4.31 -13.51 1.48
C ALA A 85 -4.84 -14.26 0.24
N MET A 86 -4.86 -13.61 -0.92
CA MET A 86 -5.22 -14.25 -2.19
C MET A 86 -4.22 -15.34 -2.60
N LEU A 87 -2.91 -15.09 -2.48
CA LEU A 87 -1.86 -16.02 -2.90
C LEU A 87 -1.64 -17.16 -1.91
N GLU A 88 -1.88 -16.90 -0.62
CA GLU A 88 -1.83 -17.91 0.43
C GLU A 88 -3.16 -18.67 0.56
N SER A 89 -4.20 -18.32 -0.22
CA SER A 89 -5.48 -19.01 -0.13
C SER A 89 -5.34 -20.48 -0.55
N ALA A 90 -5.99 -21.36 0.21
CA ALA A 90 -6.03 -22.79 -0.10
C ALA A 90 -6.68 -23.07 -1.46
N GLU A 91 -7.51 -22.15 -1.97
CA GLU A 91 -8.17 -22.28 -3.26
C GLU A 91 -7.19 -22.06 -4.41
N LEU A 92 -6.29 -21.09 -4.31
CA LEU A 92 -5.26 -20.86 -5.32
C LEU A 92 -4.20 -21.98 -5.31
N GLN A 93 -3.84 -22.48 -4.12
CA GLN A 93 -2.93 -23.63 -3.98
C GLN A 93 -3.53 -24.93 -4.55
N ARG A 94 -4.86 -25.04 -4.63
CA ARG A 94 -5.55 -26.18 -5.25
C ARG A 94 -5.67 -26.08 -6.77
N LEU A 95 -5.45 -24.90 -7.36
CA LEU A 95 -5.46 -24.68 -8.81
C LEU A 95 -4.29 -25.36 -9.54
N ASP A 96 -3.24 -25.73 -8.80
CA ASP A 96 -2.08 -26.49 -9.30
C ASP A 96 -2.42 -27.98 -9.56
N LYS A 97 -3.66 -28.40 -9.26
CA LYS A 97 -4.18 -29.73 -9.61
C LYS A 97 -5.02 -29.64 -10.89
N PRO A 98 -4.79 -30.51 -11.89
CA PRO A 98 -5.59 -30.53 -13.10
C PRO A 98 -7.05 -30.84 -12.76
N GLY A 99 -7.93 -29.84 -12.86
CA GLY A 99 -9.36 -29.92 -12.61
C GLY A 99 -10.08 -28.67 -13.13
N PRO A 100 -11.40 -28.72 -13.38
CA PRO A 100 -12.13 -27.67 -14.11
C PRO A 100 -12.43 -26.40 -13.30
N VAL A 101 -11.66 -26.09 -12.26
CA VAL A 101 -11.99 -25.01 -11.32
C VAL A 101 -11.07 -23.82 -11.53
N ARG A 102 -11.61 -22.76 -12.15
CA ARG A 102 -10.99 -21.42 -12.18
C ARG A 102 -11.83 -20.48 -11.34
N ARG A 103 -11.50 -20.32 -10.05
CA ARG A 103 -12.09 -19.27 -9.20
C ARG A 103 -11.14 -18.07 -9.18
N LEU A 104 -11.58 -16.97 -9.79
CA LEU A 104 -10.93 -15.67 -9.74
C LEU A 104 -11.47 -14.94 -8.50
N ALA A 105 -10.71 -14.90 -7.40
CA ALA A 105 -11.07 -14.03 -6.28
C ALA A 105 -10.61 -12.59 -6.61
N TRP A 106 -11.51 -11.61 -6.46
CA TRP A 106 -11.15 -10.21 -6.66
C TRP A 106 -10.43 -9.68 -5.42
N ILE A 107 -9.28 -9.05 -5.62
CA ILE A 107 -8.47 -8.42 -4.57
C ILE A 107 -9.32 -7.45 -3.71
N SER A 108 -10.36 -6.83 -4.29
CA SER A 108 -11.24 -5.86 -3.64
C SER A 108 -12.16 -6.42 -2.54
N GLU A 109 -12.46 -7.72 -2.53
CA GLU A 109 -13.43 -8.31 -1.57
C GLU A 109 -12.80 -8.71 -0.23
N LEU A 110 -11.47 -8.73 -0.17
CA LEU A 110 -10.73 -9.11 1.03
C LEU A 110 -10.65 -7.92 2.00
N VAL A 111 -11.20 -8.10 3.20
CA VAL A 111 -11.20 -7.07 4.25
C VAL A 111 -9.83 -7.03 4.93
N CYS A 112 -9.22 -5.84 4.97
CA CYS A 112 -7.98 -5.61 5.70
C CYS A 112 -8.25 -5.59 7.22
N PRO A 113 -7.56 -6.40 8.04
CA PRO A 113 -7.76 -6.46 9.49
C PRO A 113 -7.67 -5.08 10.15
N ALA A 114 -8.53 -4.82 11.13
CA ALA A 114 -8.57 -3.55 11.88
C ALA A 114 -7.22 -3.22 12.54
N GLU A 115 -6.42 -4.23 12.85
CA GLU A 115 -5.12 -4.06 13.50
C GLU A 115 -4.12 -3.40 12.56
N LEU A 116 -4.17 -3.71 11.27
CA LEU A 116 -3.34 -3.04 10.27
C LEU A 116 -3.78 -1.59 10.05
N GLN A 117 -5.08 -1.31 10.18
CA GLN A 117 -5.60 0.06 10.13
C GLN A 117 -5.10 0.88 11.33
N LYS A 118 -5.04 0.29 12.53
CA LYS A 118 -4.45 0.93 13.72
C LYS A 118 -2.97 1.22 13.55
N VAL A 119 -2.21 0.30 12.94
CA VAL A 119 -0.79 0.51 12.65
C VAL A 119 -0.61 1.64 11.62
N ALA A 120 -1.42 1.69 10.56
CA ALA A 120 -1.39 2.79 9.59
C ALA A 120 -1.63 4.15 10.28
N ALA A 121 -2.68 4.22 11.11
CA ALA A 121 -3.00 5.43 11.88
C ALA A 121 -1.89 5.85 12.85
N SER A 122 -1.12 4.89 13.38
CA SER A 122 0.03 5.17 14.26
C SER A 122 1.26 5.70 13.50
N LEU A 123 1.41 5.36 12.22
CA LEU A 123 2.55 5.80 11.41
C LEU A 123 2.33 7.21 10.87
N TYR A 124 1.08 7.63 10.68
CA TYR A 124 0.75 8.96 10.19
C TYR A 124 -0.24 9.71 11.08
N PRO A 125 0.16 10.04 12.32
CA PRO A 125 -0.72 10.67 13.31
C PRO A 125 -1.16 12.10 12.91
N SER A 126 -0.34 12.82 12.14
CA SER A 126 -0.63 14.19 11.69
C SER A 126 -1.83 14.28 10.73
N ALA A 127 -2.19 13.19 10.04
CA ALA A 127 -3.38 13.14 9.19
C ALA A 127 -4.69 13.31 9.98
N ARG A 128 -4.71 12.95 11.27
CA ARG A 128 -5.88 13.13 12.13
C ARG A 128 -6.18 14.59 12.47
N VAL A 129 -5.21 15.49 12.27
CA VAL A 129 -5.38 16.93 12.54
C VAL A 129 -6.11 17.64 11.38
N LEU A 130 -6.24 16.99 10.22
CA LEU A 130 -6.81 17.59 9.00
C LEU A 130 -8.20 17.06 8.62
N LEU A 131 -8.75 16.12 9.40
CA LEU A 131 -10.18 15.83 9.31
C LEU A 131 -10.94 16.99 9.96
N PRO A 132 -11.79 17.74 9.23
CA PRO A 132 -12.69 18.66 9.89
C PRO A 132 -13.55 17.85 10.86
N ARG A 133 -13.59 18.29 12.12
CA ARG A 133 -14.60 17.84 13.06
C ARG A 133 -15.96 18.30 12.54
N GLY A 134 -16.62 17.43 11.77
CA GLY A 134 -18.03 17.50 11.40
C GLY A 134 -18.83 16.58 12.29
#